data_AF-A0A497EWP8-F1
#
_entry.id   AF-A0A497EWP8-F1
#
_cell.length_a   1.000
_cell.length_b   1.000
_cell.length_c   1.000
_cell.angle_alpha   90.00
_cell.angle_beta   90.00
_cell.angle_gamma   90.00
#
_symmetry.space_group_name_H-M   'P 1'
#
loop_
_entity.id
_entity.type
_entity.pdbx_description
1 polymer ?
#
loop_
_entity_poly.entity_id
_entity_poly.type
_entity_poly.pdbx_seq_one_letter_code
_entity_poly.pdbx_strand_id
1 'polypeptide(L)'
;DVETCKKVVGEINKGKVKIFVAALDELSPLSRIGMEELGRKTDLIPPDRMKKILLESAKARLLLESVTVACLNCYDFVSTIKVKDLMSFKCPVCGSAKIGFSSEEERDVLALCEELKAQGKPSDKHKRLFKELNETASLFERYGFMAAMAYVGRGLSINDVKDILSHVKDVNQLVELVMKREQEALRRRFKVSEHQVKEAKA
;
A
#
# COMPACT_ATOMS: atom_id res chain seq x y z
N ASP A 1 -14.70 -6.28 -44.44
CA ASP A 1 -14.81 -5.89 -45.86
C ASP A 1 -14.42 -7.08 -46.73
N VAL A 2 -15.41 -7.69 -47.39
CA VAL A 2 -15.24 -8.97 -48.11
C VAL A 2 -14.73 -8.76 -49.53
N GLU A 3 -15.11 -7.65 -50.17
CA GLU A 3 -14.73 -7.36 -51.56
C GLU A 3 -13.25 -7.03 -51.68
N THR A 4 -12.73 -6.23 -50.74
CA THR A 4 -11.30 -5.90 -50.65
C THR A 4 -10.46 -7.17 -50.41
N CYS A 5 -10.93 -8.08 -49.57
CA CYS A 5 -10.26 -9.35 -49.32
C CYS A 5 -10.17 -10.22 -50.59
N LYS A 6 -11.28 -10.34 -51.35
CA LYS A 6 -11.29 -11.05 -52.64
C LYS A 6 -10.31 -10.47 -53.65
N LYS A 7 -10.18 -9.14 -53.71
CA LYS A 7 -9.22 -8.46 -54.59
C LYS A 7 -7.78 -8.82 -54.23
N VAL A 8 -7.41 -8.68 -52.95
CA VAL A 8 -6.04 -8.98 -52.46
C VAL A 8 -5.67 -10.45 -52.70
N VAL A 9 -6.57 -11.39 -52.37
CA VAL A 9 -6.35 -12.82 -52.64
C VAL A 9 -6.19 -13.10 -54.13
N GLY A 10 -6.99 -12.43 -54.97
CA GLY A 10 -6.86 -12.52 -56.43
C GLY A 10 -5.53 -11.98 -56.95
N GLU A 11 -4.99 -10.91 -56.36
CA GLU A 11 -3.70 -10.33 -56.73
C GLU A 11 -2.51 -11.19 -56.28
N ILE A 12 -2.62 -11.85 -55.13
CA ILE A 12 -1.67 -12.88 -54.68
C ILE A 12 -1.64 -14.03 -55.69
N ASN A 13 -2.81 -14.56 -56.08
CA ASN A 13 -2.89 -15.68 -57.03
C ASN A 13 -2.35 -15.32 -58.42
N LYS A 14 -2.50 -14.05 -58.83
CA LYS A 14 -1.95 -13.52 -60.08
C LYS A 14 -0.45 -13.17 -59.97
N GLY A 15 0.19 -13.39 -58.82
CA GLY A 15 1.61 -13.10 -58.59
C GLY A 15 1.95 -11.60 -58.53
N LYS A 16 0.95 -10.72 -58.48
CA LYS A 16 1.14 -9.26 -58.36
C LYS A 16 1.60 -8.88 -56.95
N VAL A 17 1.18 -9.65 -55.95
CA VAL A 17 1.63 -9.53 -54.56
C VAL A 17 2.58 -10.68 -54.27
N LYS A 18 3.84 -10.34 -53.93
CA LYS A 18 4.84 -11.34 -53.51
C LYS A 18 4.74 -11.55 -52.01
N ILE A 19 4.72 -12.82 -51.59
CA ILE A 19 4.74 -13.21 -50.18
C ILE A 19 6.18 -13.51 -49.79
N PHE A 20 6.61 -12.92 -48.68
CA PHE A 20 7.90 -13.21 -48.07
C PHE A 20 7.66 -13.85 -46.70
N VAL A 21 8.40 -14.92 -46.42
CA VAL A 21 8.42 -15.57 -45.11
C VAL A 21 9.72 -15.19 -44.43
N ALA A 22 9.62 -14.54 -43.27
CA ALA A 22 10.75 -14.23 -42.43
C ALA A 22 10.69 -15.10 -41.17
N ALA A 23 11.76 -15.86 -40.92
CA ALA A 23 11.99 -16.47 -39.61
C ALA A 23 12.62 -15.39 -38.72
N LEU A 24 11.98 -15.07 -37.61
CA LEU A 24 12.42 -14.08 -36.66
C LEU A 24 12.68 -14.77 -35.32
N ASP A 25 13.74 -14.36 -34.62
CA ASP A 25 14.02 -14.83 -33.26
C ASP A 25 13.09 -14.16 -32.22
N GLU A 26 12.41 -13.08 -32.61
CA GLU A 26 11.47 -12.34 -31.78
C GLU A 26 10.04 -12.40 -32.32
N LEU A 27 9.05 -12.29 -31.42
CA LEU A 27 7.64 -12.27 -31.78
C LEU A 27 7.30 -11.05 -32.65
N SER A 28 6.58 -11.30 -33.76
CA SER A 28 6.00 -10.22 -34.56
C SER A 28 5.01 -9.39 -33.74
N PRO A 29 4.76 -8.11 -34.09
CA PRO A 29 3.79 -7.27 -33.40
C PRO A 29 2.39 -7.92 -33.29
N LEU A 30 1.97 -8.65 -34.32
CA LEU A 30 0.68 -9.36 -34.33
C LEU A 30 0.72 -10.60 -33.42
N SER A 31 1.81 -11.36 -33.47
CA SER A 31 2.03 -12.54 -32.61
C SER A 31 2.13 -12.16 -31.13
N ARG A 32 2.69 -10.99 -30.81
CA ARG A 32 2.79 -10.46 -29.43
C ARG A 32 1.41 -10.29 -28.80
N ILE A 33 0.46 -9.68 -29.53
CA ILE A 33 -0.92 -9.54 -29.08
C ILE A 33 -1.56 -10.92 -28.82
N GLY A 34 -1.36 -11.86 -29.75
CA GLY A 34 -1.85 -13.24 -29.59
C GLY A 34 -1.26 -13.96 -28.37
N MET A 35 0.04 -13.77 -28.10
CA MET A 35 0.72 -14.34 -26.94
C MET A 35 0.28 -13.71 -25.62
N GLU A 36 0.07 -12.39 -25.57
CA GLU A 36 -0.49 -11.71 -24.40
C GLU A 36 -1.91 -12.22 -24.09
N GLU A 37 -2.74 -12.43 -25.11
CA GLU A 37 -4.08 -13.00 -24.98
C GLU A 37 -4.06 -14.48 -24.57
N LEU A 38 -3.09 -15.26 -25.05
CA LEU A 38 -2.91 -16.65 -24.62
C LEU A 38 -2.44 -16.72 -23.18
N GLY A 39 -1.49 -15.88 -22.76
CA GLY A 39 -1.05 -15.76 -21.36
C GLY A 39 -2.22 -15.48 -20.42
N ARG A 40 -3.15 -14.60 -20.82
CA ARG A 40 -4.40 -14.31 -20.09
C ARG A 40 -5.35 -15.52 -19.97
N LYS A 41 -5.35 -16.43 -20.95
CA LYS A 41 -6.20 -17.63 -20.97
C LYS A 41 -5.57 -18.84 -20.31
N THR A 42 -4.25 -18.89 -20.20
CA THR A 42 -3.51 -19.98 -19.54
C THR A 42 -3.33 -19.79 -18.03
N ASP A 43 -3.58 -18.58 -17.52
CA ASP A 43 -3.67 -18.38 -16.07
C ASP A 43 -4.90 -19.11 -15.52
N LEU A 44 -4.66 -20.07 -14.61
CA LEU A 44 -5.70 -20.85 -13.93
C LEU A 44 -6.68 -19.95 -13.14
N ILE A 45 -6.26 -18.71 -12.87
CA ILE A 45 -7.00 -17.68 -12.16
C ILE A 45 -7.11 -16.46 -13.10
N PRO A 46 -8.33 -16.12 -13.58
CA PRO A 46 -8.55 -14.91 -14.36
C PRO A 46 -7.99 -13.65 -13.65
N PRO A 47 -7.48 -12.66 -14.40
CA PRO A 47 -6.77 -11.50 -13.83
C PRO A 47 -7.62 -10.74 -12.79
N ASP A 48 -8.94 -10.65 -13.02
CA ASP A 48 -9.87 -10.01 -12.06
C ASP A 48 -9.94 -10.76 -10.73
N ARG A 49 -9.90 -12.11 -10.76
CA ARG A 49 -9.86 -12.93 -9.55
C ARG A 49 -8.53 -12.78 -8.83
N MET A 50 -7.43 -12.69 -9.57
CA MET A 50 -6.10 -12.46 -8.98
C MET A 50 -6.07 -11.11 -8.23
N LYS A 51 -6.57 -10.03 -8.85
CA LYS A 51 -6.66 -8.71 -8.20
C LYS A 51 -7.47 -8.78 -6.90
N LYS A 52 -8.62 -9.45 -6.92
CA LYS A 52 -9.47 -9.59 -5.72
C LYS A 52 -8.77 -10.37 -4.60
N ILE A 53 -8.08 -11.47 -4.94
CA ILE A 53 -7.32 -12.26 -3.96
C ILE A 53 -6.23 -11.42 -3.31
N LEU A 54 -5.47 -10.65 -4.11
CA LEU A 54 -4.43 -9.76 -3.59
C LEU A 54 -5.00 -8.69 -2.65
N LEU A 55 -6.14 -8.09 -3.01
CA LEU A 55 -6.80 -7.10 -2.17
C LEU A 55 -7.29 -7.67 -0.84
N GLU A 56 -7.98 -8.80 -0.86
CA GLU A 56 -8.46 -9.44 0.36
C GLU A 56 -7.30 -9.90 1.25
N SER A 57 -6.22 -10.42 0.66
CA SER A 57 -5.01 -10.78 1.40
C SER A 57 -4.35 -9.56 2.05
N ALA A 58 -4.23 -8.44 1.33
CA ALA A 58 -3.66 -7.21 1.86
C ALA A 58 -4.54 -6.62 2.96
N LYS A 59 -5.85 -6.62 2.77
CA LYS A 59 -6.83 -6.18 3.77
C LYS A 59 -6.73 -7.00 5.06
N ALA A 60 -6.69 -8.33 4.95
CA ALA A 60 -6.55 -9.22 6.10
C ALA A 60 -5.25 -8.95 6.87
N ARG A 61 -4.13 -8.76 6.15
CA ARG A 61 -2.84 -8.37 6.76
C ARG A 61 -2.97 -7.07 7.54
N LEU A 62 -3.44 -5.99 6.92
CA LEU A 62 -3.53 -4.68 7.55
C LEU A 62 -4.43 -4.69 8.79
N LEU A 63 -5.51 -5.47 8.77
CA LEU A 63 -6.43 -5.63 9.91
C LEU A 63 -5.84 -6.42 11.09
N LEU A 64 -4.92 -7.34 10.81
CA LEU A 64 -4.30 -8.20 11.82
C LEU A 64 -3.04 -7.61 12.42
N GLU A 65 -2.46 -6.58 11.81
CA GLU A 65 -1.32 -5.86 12.38
C GLU A 65 -1.70 -5.20 13.71
N SER A 66 -0.72 -5.17 14.62
CA SER A 66 -0.84 -4.56 15.94
C SER A 66 -0.19 -3.19 15.95
N VAL A 67 -0.78 -2.27 16.70
CA VAL A 67 -0.23 -0.95 17.00
C VAL A 67 -0.36 -0.67 18.48
N THR A 68 0.62 0.04 19.03
CA THR A 68 0.53 0.55 20.39
C THR A 68 -0.29 1.82 20.36
N VAL A 69 -1.43 1.83 21.06
CA VAL A 69 -2.30 3.00 21.16
C VAL A 69 -2.17 3.68 22.51
N ALA A 70 -2.33 4.99 22.54
CA ALA A 70 -2.33 5.79 23.76
C ALA A 70 -3.40 6.88 23.72
N CYS A 71 -4.07 7.13 24.85
CA CYS A 71 -5.00 8.25 24.96
C CYS A 71 -4.23 9.55 25.23
N LEU A 72 -4.32 10.52 24.30
CA LEU A 72 -3.67 11.82 24.46
C LEU A 72 -4.54 12.88 25.15
N ASN A 73 -5.60 12.43 25.82
CA ASN A 73 -6.46 13.27 26.66
C ASN A 73 -6.19 13.04 28.15
N CYS A 74 -6.28 11.80 28.64
CA CYS A 74 -6.01 11.47 30.04
C CYS A 74 -4.64 10.83 30.29
N TYR A 75 -3.98 10.30 29.25
CA TYR A 75 -2.72 9.55 29.36
C TYR A 75 -2.79 8.29 30.25
N ASP A 76 -3.99 7.87 30.68
CA ASP A 76 -4.22 6.70 31.54
C ASP A 76 -4.39 5.37 30.80
N PHE A 77 -4.47 5.42 29.47
CA PHE A 77 -4.65 4.23 28.66
C PHE A 77 -3.53 4.11 27.64
N VAL A 78 -2.80 2.99 27.72
CA VAL A 78 -1.86 2.53 26.71
C VAL A 78 -2.05 1.03 26.55
N SER A 79 -2.10 0.54 25.31
CA SER A 79 -2.20 -0.90 25.04
C SER A 79 -1.82 -1.21 23.60
N THR A 80 -1.23 -2.39 23.38
CA THR A 80 -1.00 -2.95 22.05
C THR A 80 -2.28 -3.65 21.55
N ILE A 81 -2.88 -3.13 20.48
CA ILE A 81 -4.16 -3.60 19.96
C ILE A 81 -4.07 -3.83 18.44
N LYS A 82 -4.84 -4.79 17.91
CA LYS A 82 -4.93 -5.00 16.46
C LYS A 82 -5.75 -3.90 15.80
N VAL A 83 -5.39 -3.53 14.57
CA VAL A 83 -6.10 -2.49 13.80
C VAL A 83 -7.61 -2.77 13.68
N LYS A 84 -8.00 -4.03 13.46
CA LYS A 84 -9.43 -4.40 13.38
C LYS A 84 -10.23 -4.05 14.64
N ASP A 85 -9.60 -4.05 15.80
CA ASP A 85 -10.24 -3.80 17.10
C ASP A 85 -10.32 -2.29 17.41
N LEU A 86 -9.76 -1.43 16.53
CA LEU A 86 -9.86 0.03 16.62
C LEU A 86 -11.12 0.60 15.96
N MET A 87 -11.99 -0.23 15.41
CA MET A 87 -13.24 0.22 14.79
C MET A 87 -14.16 0.86 15.84
N SER A 88 -14.46 2.15 15.67
CA SER A 88 -15.23 2.95 16.64
C SER A 88 -14.61 3.04 18.05
N PHE A 89 -13.29 2.86 18.14
CA PHE A 89 -12.57 2.85 19.42
C PHE A 89 -12.56 4.22 20.09
N LYS A 90 -12.77 4.21 21.41
CA LYS A 90 -12.63 5.36 22.30
C LYS A 90 -11.82 4.93 23.52
N CYS A 91 -11.19 5.89 24.19
CA CYS A 91 -10.46 5.61 25.42
C CYS A 91 -11.40 4.93 26.44
N PRO A 92 -11.08 3.73 26.94
CA PRO A 92 -11.94 3.04 27.91
C PRO A 92 -11.91 3.71 29.29
N VAL A 93 -10.95 4.60 29.56
CA VAL A 93 -10.81 5.31 30.84
C VAL A 93 -11.60 6.63 30.84
N CYS A 94 -11.48 7.46 29.79
CA CYS A 94 -12.10 8.80 29.76
C CYS A 94 -13.11 9.02 28.63
N GLY A 95 -13.32 8.04 27.74
CA GLY A 95 -14.25 8.15 26.61
C GLY A 95 -13.79 9.05 25.46
N SER A 96 -12.59 9.64 25.54
CA SER A 96 -12.05 10.51 24.47
C SER A 96 -11.76 9.74 23.18
N ALA A 97 -11.98 10.39 22.04
CA ALA A 97 -11.59 9.90 20.71
C ALA A 97 -10.15 10.28 20.32
N LYS A 98 -9.44 11.06 21.17
CA LYS A 98 -8.08 11.53 20.91
C LYS A 98 -7.05 10.43 21.19
N ILE A 99 -7.01 9.45 20.29
CA ILE A 99 -6.20 8.23 20.41
C ILE A 99 -5.03 8.30 19.43
N GLY A 100 -3.82 8.43 19.95
CA GLY A 100 -2.60 8.29 19.16
C GLY A 100 -2.21 6.81 19.03
N PHE A 101 -1.51 6.48 17.96
CA PHE A 101 -0.94 5.15 17.75
C PHE A 101 0.48 5.24 17.18
N SER A 102 1.31 4.26 17.52
CA SER A 102 2.71 4.14 17.06
C SER A 102 3.14 2.68 16.94
N SER A 103 4.20 2.41 16.19
CA SER A 103 4.89 1.11 16.10
C SER A 103 5.88 0.86 17.23
N GLU A 104 6.14 1.86 18.09
CA GLU A 104 7.00 1.70 19.26
C GLU A 104 6.41 0.74 20.30
N GLU A 105 7.28 0.17 21.14
CA GLU A 105 6.84 -0.76 22.18
C GLU A 105 5.94 -0.09 23.23
N GLU A 106 5.03 -0.88 23.79
CA GLU A 106 4.10 -0.45 24.84
C GLU A 106 4.81 0.24 26.01
N ARG A 107 5.99 -0.27 26.38
CA ARG A 107 6.81 0.28 27.46
C ARG A 107 7.28 1.71 27.20
N ASP A 108 7.73 2.01 25.98
CA ASP A 108 8.21 3.36 25.64
C ASP A 108 7.06 4.36 25.56
N VAL A 109 5.90 3.93 25.07
CA VAL A 109 4.68 4.75 25.04
C VAL A 109 4.13 5.00 26.45
N LEU A 110 4.16 4.00 27.32
CA LEU A 110 3.82 4.12 28.74
C LEU A 110 4.74 5.13 29.44
N ALA A 111 6.06 5.00 29.26
CA ALA A 111 7.03 5.92 29.85
C ALA A 111 6.78 7.38 29.44
N LEU A 112 6.47 7.62 28.16
CA LEU A 112 6.06 8.94 27.68
C LEU A 112 4.77 9.43 28.37
N CYS A 113 3.75 8.57 28.52
CA CYS A 113 2.50 8.95 29.17
C CYS A 113 2.70 9.32 30.65
N GLU A 114 3.57 8.61 31.37
CA GLU A 114 3.94 8.93 32.75
C GLU A 114 4.68 10.27 32.85
N GLU A 115 5.63 10.54 31.95
CA GLU A 115 6.31 11.85 31.87
C GLU A 115 5.31 12.99 31.66
N LEU A 116 4.35 12.81 30.76
CA LEU A 116 3.32 13.81 30.49
C LEU A 116 2.42 14.08 31.69
N LYS A 117 2.06 13.06 32.48
CA LYS A 117 1.28 13.27 33.71
C LYS A 117 2.07 13.97 34.80
N ALA A 118 3.33 13.58 34.98
CA ALA A 118 4.16 14.10 36.06
C ALA A 118 4.66 15.53 35.78
N GLN A 119 5.02 15.83 34.53
CA GLN A 119 5.73 17.06 34.15
C GLN A 119 4.99 17.93 33.13
N GLY A 120 3.90 17.43 32.52
CA GLY A 120 3.15 18.14 31.48
C GLY A 120 3.88 18.25 30.13
N LYS A 121 5.08 17.68 29.99
CA LYS A 121 5.90 17.77 28.77
C LYS A 121 6.73 16.50 28.57
N PRO A 122 7.01 16.11 27.31
CA PRO A 122 7.88 14.97 27.02
C PRO A 122 9.35 15.31 27.29
N SER A 123 10.14 14.30 27.67
CA SER A 123 11.60 14.39 27.70
C SER A 123 12.20 14.51 26.30
N ASP A 124 13.47 14.94 26.20
CA ASP A 124 14.17 15.01 24.90
C ASP A 124 14.21 13.66 24.17
N LYS A 125 14.27 12.55 24.92
CA LYS A 125 14.21 11.19 24.37
C LYS A 125 12.87 10.92 23.70
N HIS A 126 11.76 11.28 24.34
CA HIS A 126 10.41 10.96 23.84
C HIS A 126 9.77 12.05 22.97
N LYS A 127 10.46 13.17 22.70
CA LYS A 127 9.94 14.25 21.84
C LYS A 127 9.45 13.76 20.47
N ARG A 128 10.18 12.84 19.84
CA ARG A 128 9.81 12.28 18.52
C ARG A 128 8.54 11.45 18.60
N LEU A 129 8.46 10.54 19.57
CA LEU A 129 7.30 9.70 19.82
C LEU A 129 6.06 10.53 20.17
N PHE A 130 6.22 11.56 21.00
CA PHE A 130 5.13 12.47 21.34
C PHE A 130 4.59 13.20 20.10
N LYS A 131 5.47 13.68 19.22
CA LYS A 131 5.06 14.32 17.97
C LYS A 131 4.29 13.34 17.08
N GLU A 132 4.82 12.13 16.90
CA GLU A 132 4.17 11.09 16.11
C GLU A 132 2.77 10.76 16.65
N LEU A 133 2.63 10.50 17.95
CA LEU A 133 1.34 10.20 18.57
C LEU A 133 0.32 11.33 18.38
N ASN A 134 0.74 12.60 18.47
CA ASN A 134 -0.16 13.73 18.22
C ASN A 134 -0.61 13.81 16.75
N GLU A 135 0.30 13.52 15.81
CA GLU A 135 -0.03 13.46 14.39
C GLU A 135 -1.00 12.32 14.11
N THR A 136 -0.75 11.12 14.64
CA THR A 136 -1.63 9.96 14.45
C THR A 136 -2.96 10.12 15.15
N ALA A 137 -3.02 10.76 16.32
CA ALA A 137 -4.27 11.10 17.00
C ALA A 137 -5.14 12.04 16.16
N SER A 138 -4.51 13.06 15.55
CA SER A 138 -5.23 13.98 14.65
C SER A 138 -5.79 13.27 13.42
N LEU A 139 -5.10 12.23 12.94
CA LEU A 139 -5.59 11.39 11.84
C LEU A 139 -6.71 10.45 12.29
N PHE A 140 -6.59 9.87 13.48
CA PHE A 140 -7.62 9.00 14.05
C PHE A 140 -8.94 9.74 14.30
N GLU A 141 -8.89 10.98 14.81
CA GLU A 141 -10.09 11.79 15.01
C GLU A 141 -10.83 12.08 13.70
N ARG A 142 -10.10 12.23 12.59
CA ARG A 142 -10.67 12.56 11.27
C ARG A 142 -11.12 11.34 10.47
N TYR A 143 -10.32 10.27 10.48
CA TYR A 143 -10.50 9.11 9.60
C TYR A 143 -10.80 7.81 10.37
N GLY A 144 -10.80 7.83 11.70
CA GLY A 144 -11.04 6.67 12.54
C GLY A 144 -10.01 5.56 12.30
N PHE A 145 -10.48 4.31 12.33
CA PHE A 145 -9.64 3.13 12.15
C PHE A 145 -8.92 3.08 10.78
N MET A 146 -9.43 3.78 9.77
CA MET A 146 -8.75 3.87 8.46
C MET A 146 -7.38 4.54 8.58
N ALA A 147 -7.20 5.47 9.53
CA ALA A 147 -5.89 6.06 9.79
C ALA A 147 -4.90 5.04 10.37
N ALA A 148 -5.34 4.20 11.30
CA ALA A 148 -4.50 3.12 11.82
C ALA A 148 -4.18 2.09 10.74
N MET A 149 -5.16 1.75 9.90
CA MET A 149 -5.00 0.81 8.78
C MET A 149 -4.02 1.31 7.71
N ALA A 150 -4.02 2.62 7.44
CA ALA A 150 -3.05 3.24 6.54
C ALA A 150 -1.64 3.27 7.17
N TYR A 151 -1.55 3.55 8.46
CA TYR A 151 -0.29 3.68 9.20
C TYR A 151 0.51 2.38 9.26
N VAL A 152 -0.15 1.23 9.42
CA VAL A 152 0.53 -0.08 9.43
C VAL A 152 1.06 -0.51 8.05
N GLY A 153 0.87 0.31 7.02
CA GLY A 153 1.48 0.10 5.71
C GLY A 153 3.00 0.08 5.78
N ARG A 154 3.62 -0.92 5.13
CA ARG A 154 5.06 -1.16 5.25
C ARG A 154 5.89 -0.11 4.53
N GLY A 155 6.80 0.52 5.26
CA GLY A 155 7.72 1.50 4.70
C GLY A 155 7.05 2.83 4.30
N LEU A 156 5.87 3.11 4.86
CA LEU A 156 5.17 4.37 4.67
C LEU A 156 5.60 5.38 5.73
N SER A 157 5.80 6.62 5.30
CA SER A 157 5.97 7.74 6.22
C SER A 157 4.63 8.31 6.66
N ILE A 158 4.59 9.09 7.75
CA ILE A 158 3.38 9.80 8.17
C ILE A 158 2.82 10.74 7.08
N ASN A 159 3.68 11.23 6.19
CA ASN A 159 3.27 12.04 5.04
C ASN A 159 2.60 11.19 3.96
N ASP A 160 3.10 9.97 3.70
CA ASP A 160 2.43 9.02 2.82
C ASP A 160 1.05 8.65 3.37
N VAL A 161 0.93 8.45 4.68
CA VAL A 161 -0.34 8.17 5.35
C VAL A 161 -1.33 9.33 5.18
N LYS A 162 -0.91 10.58 5.43
CA LYS A 162 -1.75 11.78 5.23
C LYS A 162 -2.25 11.89 3.80
N ASP A 163 -1.37 11.65 2.83
CA ASP A 163 -1.69 11.71 1.41
C ASP A 163 -2.70 10.62 1.00
N ILE A 164 -2.48 9.37 1.42
CA ILE A 164 -3.42 8.26 1.18
C ILE A 164 -4.81 8.60 1.73
N LEU A 165 -4.87 9.06 2.99
CA LEU A 165 -6.13 9.37 3.67
C LEU A 165 -6.86 10.55 3.01
N SER A 166 -6.15 11.51 2.40
CA SER A 166 -6.78 12.63 1.71
C SER A 166 -7.58 12.24 0.46
N HIS A 167 -7.31 11.06 -0.12
CA HIS A 167 -7.94 10.57 -1.34
C HIS A 167 -8.90 9.40 -1.13
N VAL A 168 -9.02 8.92 0.11
CA VAL A 168 -9.74 7.70 0.45
C VAL A 168 -11.25 7.95 0.60
N LYS A 169 -12.05 7.08 -0.01
CA LYS A 169 -13.52 7.08 0.13
C LYS A 169 -14.03 5.88 0.90
N ASP A 170 -13.41 4.72 0.70
CA ASP A 170 -13.78 3.46 1.33
C ASP A 170 -12.55 2.59 1.65
N VAL A 171 -12.79 1.50 2.39
CA VAL A 171 -11.74 0.58 2.85
C VAL A 171 -11.04 -0.14 1.70
N ASN A 172 -11.74 -0.50 0.62
CA ASN A 172 -11.11 -1.22 -0.49
C ASN A 172 -10.18 -0.28 -1.26
N GLN A 173 -10.60 0.97 -1.48
CA GLN A 173 -9.75 2.00 -2.06
C GLN A 173 -8.53 2.29 -1.16
N LEU A 174 -8.72 2.28 0.18
CA LEU A 174 -7.61 2.44 1.12
C LEU A 174 -6.55 1.36 0.90
N VAL A 175 -6.97 0.10 0.85
CA VAL A 175 -6.07 -1.05 0.67
C VAL A 175 -5.33 -0.93 -0.67
N GLU A 176 -6.02 -0.56 -1.75
CA GLU A 176 -5.39 -0.32 -3.06
C GLU A 176 -4.30 0.77 -2.98
N LEU A 177 -4.59 1.91 -2.35
CA LEU A 177 -3.64 3.02 -2.21
C LEU A 177 -2.44 2.64 -1.34
N VAL A 178 -2.66 1.94 -0.23
CA VAL A 178 -1.61 1.43 0.65
C VAL A 178 -0.69 0.48 -0.12
N MET A 179 -1.25 -0.50 -0.83
CA MET A 179 -0.46 -1.45 -1.63
C MET A 179 0.39 -0.75 -2.68
N LYS A 180 -0.16 0.25 -3.38
CA LYS A 180 0.57 1.06 -4.36
C LYS A 180 1.75 1.79 -3.70
N ARG A 181 1.53 2.40 -2.54
CA ARG A 181 2.57 3.14 -1.81
C ARG A 181 3.64 2.24 -1.21
N GLU A 182 3.26 1.05 -0.73
CA GLU A 182 4.23 0.01 -0.30
C GLU A 182 5.13 -0.42 -1.47
N GLN A 183 4.56 -0.61 -2.67
CA GLN A 183 5.33 -0.93 -3.86
C GLN A 183 6.31 0.20 -4.24
N GLU A 184 5.88 1.46 -4.16
CA GLU A 184 6.74 2.63 -4.40
C GLU A 184 7.85 2.76 -3.34
N ALA A 185 7.54 2.51 -2.05
CA ALA A 185 8.53 2.47 -0.97
C ALA A 185 9.57 1.36 -1.20
N LEU A 186 9.12 0.17 -1.60
CA LEU A 186 10.00 -0.95 -1.92
C LEU A 186 10.91 -0.65 -3.11
N ARG A 187 10.36 -0.07 -4.19
CA ARG A 187 11.15 0.37 -5.37
C ARG A 187 12.21 1.40 -5.00
N ARG A 188 11.87 2.39 -4.15
CA ARG A 188 12.84 3.39 -3.66
C ARG A 188 14.00 2.71 -2.92
N ARG A 189 13.69 1.74 -2.04
CA ARG A 189 14.73 0.97 -1.32
C ARG A 189 15.65 0.20 -2.27
N PHE A 190 15.10 -0.47 -3.29
CA PHE A 190 15.92 -1.26 -4.22
C PHE A 190 16.70 -0.41 -5.25
N LYS A 191 16.17 0.72 -5.72
CA LYS A 191 16.94 1.66 -6.57
C LYS A 191 18.19 2.20 -5.88
N VAL A 192 18.11 2.43 -4.56
CA VAL A 192 19.28 2.81 -3.75
C VAL A 192 20.29 1.67 -3.69
N SER A 193 19.84 0.41 -3.60
CA SER A 193 20.74 -0.75 -3.59
C SER A 193 21.47 -0.99 -4.93
N GLU A 194 20.86 -0.72 -6.08
CA GLU A 194 21.53 -0.83 -7.39
C GLU A 194 22.66 0.19 -7.56
N HIS A 195 22.53 1.38 -6.96
CA HIS A 195 23.58 2.40 -6.97
C HIS A 195 24.78 2.02 -6.10
N GLN A 196 24.53 1.41 -4.93
CA GLN A 196 25.57 0.92 -4.02
C GLN A 196 26.34 -0.29 -4.58
N VAL A 197 25.67 -1.16 -5.34
CA VAL A 197 26.33 -2.31 -6.01
C VAL A 197 27.22 -1.85 -7.17
N LYS A 198 26.93 -0.72 -7.81
CA LYS A 198 27.79 -0.12 -8.85
C LYS A 198 29.04 0.53 -8.27
N GLU A 199 28.95 1.18 -7.11
CA GLU A 199 30.10 1.79 -6.44
C GLU A 199 31.03 0.76 -5.78
N ALA A 200 30.51 -0.36 -5.29
CA ALA A 200 31.34 -1.45 -4.73
C ALA A 200 32.05 -2.33 -5.78
N LYS A 201 31.76 -2.11 -7.07
CA LYS A 201 32.37 -2.83 -8.21
C LYS A 201 33.28 -1.93 -9.07
N ALA A 202 33.43 -0.66 -8.70
CA ALA A 202 34.40 0.27 -9.27
C ALA A 202 35.61 0.38 -8.33
#